data_AF-A0A7K3XM83-F1
#
_entry.id   AF-A0A7K3XM83-F1
#
_cell.length_a   1.000
_cell.length_b   1.000
_cell.length_c   1.000
_cell.angle_alpha   90.00
_cell.angle_beta   90.00
_cell.angle_gamma   90.00
#
_symmetry.space_group_name_H-M   'P 1'
#
loop_
_entity.id
_entity.type
_entity.pdbx_description
1 polymer ?
#
loop_
_entity_poly.entity_id
_entity_poly.type
_entity_poly.pdbx_seq_one_letter_code
_entity_poly.pdbx_strand_id
1 'polypeptide(L)'
;MSLLDAVSIPRRTMVLFFLIDTSGSMGGDKIGAVNEAIREVIPEIKEISAENADALIKIAVLDFSSGAHWLYERPIESEQFVWNNLEAGGLTDMGVAFNMLNEKLSRSQFMSDAIGSYAPAIFMMSDGEPTDEYKKGLEELRKNNWFKVAIKVAVAIGVDANKEILKEFAGNEECVLTVRSPEALRKMIRFASVTASKIGSKSSGVGVGATDDTNQKADDFADQITTFQKDNTDLTDVQSGW
;
A
#
# COMPACT_ATOMS: atom_id res chain seq x y z
N MET A 1 39.58 7.40 -19.03
CA MET A 1 38.38 6.89 -18.34
C MET A 1 38.28 7.65 -17.03
N SER A 2 37.22 8.42 -16.82
CA SER A 2 37.04 9.28 -15.65
C SER A 2 36.72 8.44 -14.41
N LEU A 3 37.39 8.76 -13.30
CA LEU A 3 37.24 8.18 -11.95
C LEU A 3 35.98 8.73 -11.26
N LEU A 4 34.81 8.45 -11.80
CA LEU A 4 33.53 8.64 -11.12
C LEU A 4 32.65 7.42 -11.42
N ASP A 5 33.09 6.25 -10.95
CA ASP A 5 32.11 5.25 -10.56
C ASP A 5 31.31 5.90 -9.42
N ALA A 6 30.10 6.36 -9.74
CA ALA A 6 29.22 6.98 -8.78
C ALA A 6 29.00 5.98 -7.64
N VAL A 7 29.65 6.20 -6.51
CA VAL A 7 29.45 5.41 -5.30
C VAL A 7 28.00 5.64 -4.90
N SER A 8 27.13 4.68 -5.20
CA SER A 8 25.74 4.73 -4.79
C SER A 8 25.69 4.71 -3.26
N ILE A 9 25.22 5.80 -2.66
CA ILE A 9 25.04 5.86 -1.21
C ILE A 9 24.03 4.77 -0.83
N PRO A 10 24.35 3.88 0.13
CA PRO A 10 23.42 2.85 0.59
C PRO A 10 22.10 3.48 1.07
N ARG A 11 20.97 3.09 0.45
CA ARG A 11 19.64 3.60 0.79
C ARG A 11 18.88 2.58 1.64
N ARG A 12 18.11 3.06 2.61
CA ARG A 12 17.12 2.20 3.30
C ARG A 12 15.98 1.86 2.34
N THR A 13 15.33 0.73 2.54
CA THR A 13 14.26 0.28 1.65
C THR A 13 12.88 0.64 2.19
N MET A 14 12.00 1.12 1.33
CA MET A 14 10.56 1.23 1.60
C MET A 14 9.84 0.22 0.71
N VAL A 15 8.98 -0.61 1.31
CA VAL A 15 8.17 -1.57 0.56
C VAL A 15 6.74 -1.05 0.44
N LEU A 16 6.28 -0.90 -0.80
CA LEU A 16 4.88 -0.66 -1.13
C LEU A 16 4.21 -2.01 -1.35
N PHE A 17 3.23 -2.33 -0.51
CA PHE A 17 2.40 -3.50 -0.62
C PHE A 17 1.09 -3.13 -1.31
N PHE A 18 0.77 -3.80 -2.41
CA PHE A 18 -0.55 -3.77 -3.03
C PHE A 18 -1.27 -5.08 -2.73
N LEU A 19 -2.39 -4.99 -2.03
CA LEU A 19 -3.33 -6.08 -1.80
C LEU A 19 -4.51 -5.87 -2.75
N ILE A 20 -4.60 -6.66 -3.81
CA ILE A 20 -5.55 -6.42 -4.88
C ILE A 20 -6.60 -7.53 -4.89
N ASP A 21 -7.84 -7.12 -4.68
CA ASP A 21 -8.99 -7.98 -4.83
C ASP A 21 -9.22 -8.29 -6.32
N THR A 22 -9.22 -9.57 -6.63
CA THR A 22 -9.46 -10.13 -7.97
C THR A 22 -10.65 -11.07 -7.94
N SER A 23 -11.54 -10.95 -6.95
CA SER A 23 -12.75 -11.76 -6.85
C SER A 23 -13.71 -11.52 -8.01
N GLY A 24 -14.71 -12.39 -8.16
CA GLY A 24 -15.70 -12.27 -9.25
C GLY A 24 -16.49 -10.95 -9.23
N SER A 25 -16.70 -10.34 -8.07
CA SER A 25 -17.39 -9.03 -7.94
C SER A 25 -16.57 -7.88 -8.53
N MET A 26 -15.25 -8.06 -8.69
CA MET A 26 -14.33 -7.12 -9.32
C MET A 26 -14.32 -7.22 -10.86
N GLY A 27 -15.17 -8.06 -11.47
CA GLY A 27 -15.23 -8.24 -12.92
C GLY A 27 -15.54 -6.97 -13.71
N GLY A 28 -15.15 -6.97 -14.99
CA GLY A 28 -15.44 -5.88 -15.93
C GLY A 28 -14.65 -4.60 -15.62
N ASP A 29 -15.36 -3.48 -15.53
CA ASP A 29 -14.75 -2.15 -15.40
C ASP A 29 -13.98 -1.97 -14.09
N LYS A 30 -14.38 -2.68 -13.00
CA LYS A 30 -13.71 -2.59 -11.69
C LYS A 30 -12.23 -3.05 -11.78
N ILE A 31 -11.96 -4.28 -12.24
CA ILE A 31 -10.58 -4.77 -12.41
C ILE A 31 -9.86 -4.03 -13.55
N GLY A 32 -10.59 -3.56 -14.57
CA GLY A 32 -10.06 -2.69 -15.61
C GLY A 32 -9.45 -1.40 -15.04
N ALA A 33 -10.20 -0.71 -14.19
CA ALA A 33 -9.79 0.52 -13.52
C ALA A 33 -8.60 0.30 -12.57
N VAL A 34 -8.59 -0.81 -11.82
CA VAL A 34 -7.44 -1.18 -10.97
C VAL A 34 -6.18 -1.35 -11.80
N ASN A 35 -6.26 -2.13 -12.88
CA ASN A 35 -5.12 -2.36 -13.77
C ASN A 35 -4.61 -1.08 -14.42
N GLU A 36 -5.51 -0.17 -14.83
CA GLU A 36 -5.15 1.14 -15.37
C GLU A 36 -4.45 2.02 -14.34
N ALA A 37 -5.03 2.15 -13.15
CA ALA A 37 -4.47 2.98 -12.09
C ALA A 37 -3.08 2.49 -11.63
N ILE A 38 -2.85 1.16 -11.55
CA ILE A 38 -1.51 0.63 -11.28
C ILE A 38 -0.55 0.95 -12.43
N ARG A 39 -0.94 0.75 -13.69
CA ARG A 39 -0.06 1.07 -14.85
C ARG A 39 0.39 2.52 -14.85
N GLU A 40 -0.48 3.43 -14.47
CA GLU A 40 -0.18 4.86 -14.43
C GLU A 40 0.74 5.24 -13.27
N VAL A 41 0.60 4.60 -12.11
CA VAL A 41 1.38 4.99 -10.93
C VAL A 41 2.77 4.35 -10.86
N ILE A 42 3.00 3.21 -11.54
CA ILE A 42 4.32 2.57 -11.57
C ILE A 42 5.43 3.52 -12.08
N PRO A 43 5.28 4.23 -13.23
CA PRO A 43 6.24 5.23 -13.68
C PRO A 43 6.57 6.29 -12.63
N GLU A 44 5.61 6.67 -11.81
CA GLU A 44 5.80 7.71 -10.81
C GLU A 44 6.51 7.20 -9.57
N ILE A 45 6.21 5.96 -9.17
CA ILE A 45 6.97 5.30 -8.10
C ILE A 45 8.44 5.20 -8.51
N LYS A 46 8.73 4.90 -9.79
CA LYS A 46 10.10 4.91 -10.33
C LYS A 46 10.74 6.29 -10.21
N GLU A 47 10.07 7.33 -10.71
CA GLU A 47 10.54 8.71 -10.61
C GLU A 47 10.83 9.12 -9.15
N ILE A 48 9.88 8.88 -8.23
CA ILE A 48 10.05 9.18 -6.80
C ILE A 48 11.23 8.39 -6.22
N SER A 49 11.37 7.11 -6.56
CA SER A 49 12.49 6.30 -6.07
C SER A 49 13.83 6.73 -6.66
N ALA A 50 13.87 7.28 -7.87
CA ALA A 50 15.08 7.78 -8.50
C ALA A 50 15.52 9.13 -7.89
N GLU A 51 14.56 10.01 -7.59
CA GLU A 51 14.82 11.32 -6.97
C GLU A 51 15.12 11.22 -5.47
N ASN A 52 14.68 10.15 -4.81
CA ASN A 52 14.85 9.98 -3.37
C ASN A 52 16.25 9.45 -3.02
N ALA A 53 17.08 10.34 -2.48
CA ALA A 53 18.43 10.01 -2.01
C ALA A 53 18.42 9.11 -0.76
N ASP A 54 17.34 9.11 0.03
CA ASP A 54 17.27 8.43 1.33
C ASP A 54 16.60 7.06 1.28
N ALA A 55 15.77 6.80 0.27
CA ALA A 55 14.94 5.60 0.18
C ALA A 55 14.98 4.95 -1.21
N LEU A 56 15.16 3.63 -1.22
CA LEU A 56 14.90 2.77 -2.37
C LEU A 56 13.49 2.20 -2.24
N ILE A 57 12.64 2.38 -3.25
CA ILE A 57 11.28 1.84 -3.23
C ILE A 57 11.25 0.46 -3.88
N LYS A 58 10.71 -0.52 -3.15
CA LYS A 58 10.38 -1.86 -3.65
C LYS A 58 8.87 -2.07 -3.63
N ILE A 59 8.37 -2.91 -4.52
CA ILE A 59 6.96 -3.18 -4.72
C ILE A 59 6.70 -4.66 -4.48
N ALA A 60 5.68 -4.97 -3.68
CA ALA A 60 5.16 -6.30 -3.46
C ALA A 60 3.67 -6.30 -3.76
N VAL A 61 3.20 -7.22 -4.60
CA VAL A 61 1.78 -7.34 -4.96
C VAL A 61 1.28 -8.71 -4.53
N LEU A 62 0.26 -8.68 -3.69
CA LEU A 62 -0.56 -9.83 -3.33
C LEU A 62 -1.91 -9.64 -4.01
N ASP A 63 -2.28 -10.53 -4.91
CA ASP A 63 -3.63 -10.59 -5.42
C ASP A 63 -4.41 -11.75 -4.79
N PHE A 64 -5.68 -11.50 -4.50
CA PHE A 64 -6.50 -12.43 -3.75
C PHE A 64 -7.90 -12.54 -4.34
N SER A 65 -8.44 -13.75 -4.28
CA SER A 65 -9.78 -14.12 -4.66
C SER A 65 -10.17 -15.41 -3.93
N SER A 66 -10.27 -16.56 -4.62
CA SER A 66 -10.28 -17.88 -3.97
C SER A 66 -8.84 -18.28 -3.61
N GLY A 67 -8.43 -17.92 -2.40
CA GLY A 67 -7.03 -17.89 -1.96
C GLY A 67 -6.32 -16.58 -2.30
N ALA A 68 -5.01 -16.55 -2.11
CA ALA A 68 -4.18 -15.39 -2.42
C ALA A 68 -2.79 -15.81 -2.90
N HIS A 69 -2.17 -14.99 -3.74
CA HIS A 69 -0.84 -15.27 -4.27
C HIS A 69 0.00 -13.99 -4.39
N TRP A 70 1.30 -14.15 -4.15
CA TRP A 70 2.24 -13.07 -4.41
C TRP A 70 2.68 -13.15 -5.87
N LEU A 71 2.60 -12.05 -6.61
CA LEU A 71 3.08 -12.00 -8.00
C LEU A 71 4.57 -12.34 -8.11
N TYR A 72 5.34 -12.00 -7.08
CA TYR A 72 6.78 -12.25 -7.01
C TYR A 72 7.15 -12.83 -5.64
N GLU A 73 8.13 -13.73 -5.60
CA GLU A 73 8.60 -14.36 -4.34
C GLU A 73 9.25 -13.36 -3.37
N ARG A 74 9.64 -12.18 -3.85
CA ARG A 74 10.26 -11.10 -3.08
C ARG A 74 9.82 -9.73 -3.62
N PRO A 75 9.87 -8.65 -2.81
CA PRO A 75 9.65 -7.30 -3.31
C PRO A 75 10.65 -6.95 -4.40
N ILE A 76 10.14 -6.40 -5.51
CA ILE A 76 10.94 -6.01 -6.68
C ILE A 76 11.23 -4.52 -6.61
N GLU A 77 12.45 -4.11 -6.92
CA GLU A 77 12.78 -2.68 -7.03
C GLU A 77 11.87 -2.00 -8.04
N SER A 78 11.37 -0.82 -7.69
CA SER A 78 10.41 -0.09 -8.52
C SER A 78 10.87 0.04 -9.98
N GLU A 79 12.14 0.34 -10.23
CA GLU A 79 12.76 0.41 -11.57
C GLU A 79 12.59 -0.85 -12.41
N GLN A 80 12.67 -2.02 -11.77
CA GLN A 80 12.58 -3.33 -12.41
C GLN A 80 11.16 -3.89 -12.44
N PHE A 81 10.23 -3.27 -11.72
CA PHE A 81 8.87 -3.75 -11.63
C PHE A 81 8.14 -3.60 -12.98
N VAL A 82 7.50 -4.69 -13.38
CA VAL A 82 6.64 -4.78 -14.57
C VAL A 82 5.26 -5.22 -14.12
N TRP A 83 4.24 -4.44 -14.52
CA TRP A 83 2.85 -4.77 -14.26
C TRP A 83 2.31 -5.70 -15.34
N ASN A 84 1.72 -6.82 -14.91
CA ASN A 84 0.90 -7.68 -15.74
C ASN A 84 -0.55 -7.54 -15.26
N ASN A 85 -1.48 -7.36 -16.18
CA ASN A 85 -2.88 -7.18 -15.81
C ASN A 85 -3.40 -8.39 -15.04
N LEU A 86 -4.15 -8.11 -13.98
CA LEU A 86 -4.88 -9.11 -13.22
C LEU A 86 -6.26 -9.34 -13.83
N GLU A 87 -6.76 -10.56 -13.65
CA GLU A 87 -8.08 -10.99 -14.09
C GLU A 87 -8.95 -11.31 -12.88
N ALA A 88 -10.24 -10.97 -12.97
CA ALA A 88 -11.18 -11.18 -11.89
C ALA A 88 -11.86 -12.56 -11.99
N GLY A 89 -12.06 -13.23 -10.86
CA GLY A 89 -12.78 -14.49 -10.75
C GLY A 89 -12.72 -15.08 -9.33
N GLY A 90 -13.55 -16.08 -9.06
CA GLY A 90 -13.57 -16.74 -7.75
C GLY A 90 -14.28 -15.96 -6.64
N LEU A 91 -13.99 -16.35 -5.40
CA LEU A 91 -14.53 -15.78 -4.17
C LEU A 91 -13.61 -14.65 -3.63
N THR A 92 -13.82 -14.21 -2.38
CA THR A 92 -13.10 -13.10 -1.76
C THR A 92 -12.52 -13.52 -0.41
N ASP A 93 -11.43 -14.29 -0.44
CA ASP A 93 -10.73 -14.82 0.75
C ASP A 93 -9.79 -13.77 1.36
N MET A 94 -10.38 -12.67 1.84
CA MET A 94 -9.65 -11.52 2.39
C MET A 94 -8.88 -11.87 3.67
N GLY A 95 -9.42 -12.74 4.52
CA GLY A 95 -8.72 -13.24 5.71
C GLY A 95 -7.45 -14.02 5.35
N VAL A 96 -7.47 -14.81 4.28
CA VAL A 96 -6.27 -15.47 3.74
C VAL A 96 -5.24 -14.42 3.30
N ALA A 97 -5.67 -13.36 2.61
CA ALA A 97 -4.79 -12.28 2.20
C ALA A 97 -4.12 -11.58 3.41
N PHE A 98 -4.88 -11.32 4.47
CA PHE A 98 -4.34 -10.73 5.71
C PHE A 98 -3.32 -11.64 6.41
N ASN A 99 -3.57 -12.95 6.43
CA ASN A 99 -2.62 -13.91 7.00
C ASN A 99 -1.31 -13.93 6.20
N MET A 100 -1.38 -13.93 4.87
CA MET A 100 -0.19 -13.90 4.00
C MET A 100 0.59 -12.58 4.13
N LEU A 101 -0.11 -11.45 4.21
CA LEU A 101 0.52 -10.15 4.50
C LEU A 101 1.23 -10.18 5.85
N ASN A 102 0.58 -10.69 6.90
CA ASN A 102 1.14 -10.77 8.24
C ASN A 102 2.47 -11.55 8.27
N GLU A 103 2.54 -12.67 7.55
CA GLU A 103 3.77 -13.45 7.41
C GLU A 103 4.90 -12.63 6.74
N LYS A 104 4.59 -11.92 5.65
CA LYS A 104 5.59 -11.17 4.87
C LYS A 104 6.06 -9.88 5.55
N LEU A 105 5.26 -9.30 6.44
CA LEU A 105 5.63 -8.19 7.32
C LEU A 105 6.59 -8.63 8.44
N SER A 106 7.77 -9.11 8.07
CA SER A 106 8.82 -9.59 8.97
C SER A 106 10.22 -9.32 8.42
N ARG A 107 11.19 -9.12 9.33
CA ARG A 107 12.62 -8.97 9.00
C ARG A 107 13.27 -10.23 8.43
N SER A 108 12.64 -11.39 8.58
CA SER A 108 13.06 -12.62 7.92
C SER A 108 12.39 -12.84 6.56
N GLN A 109 11.48 -11.94 6.15
CA GLN A 109 10.68 -12.05 4.94
C GLN A 109 10.85 -10.78 4.09
N PHE A 110 9.78 -10.02 3.81
CA PHE A 110 9.83 -8.91 2.86
C PHE A 110 10.43 -7.63 3.47
N MET A 111 10.58 -7.57 4.80
CA MET A 111 11.21 -6.45 5.51
C MET A 111 12.68 -6.76 5.88
N SER A 112 13.37 -7.55 5.06
CA SER A 112 14.70 -8.13 5.35
C SER A 112 15.91 -7.32 4.84
N ASP A 113 15.70 -6.08 4.38
CA ASP A 113 16.78 -5.30 3.79
C ASP A 113 17.91 -4.99 4.80
N ALA A 114 19.16 -5.23 4.38
CA ALA A 114 20.34 -5.19 5.24
C ALA A 114 20.64 -3.78 5.79
N ILE A 115 20.33 -2.73 5.03
CA ILE A 115 20.52 -1.33 5.45
C ILE A 115 19.39 -0.90 6.39
N GLY A 116 18.30 -1.68 6.44
CA GLY A 116 17.10 -1.42 7.19
C GLY A 116 15.94 -0.99 6.30
N SER A 117 14.73 -1.19 6.81
CA SER A 117 13.50 -0.81 6.11
C SER A 117 12.79 0.35 6.82
N TYR A 118 12.25 1.27 6.04
CA TYR A 118 11.23 2.22 6.49
C TYR A 118 9.93 1.48 6.84
N ALA A 119 9.02 2.18 7.52
CA ALA A 119 7.65 1.69 7.66
C ALA A 119 7.05 1.45 6.26
N PRO A 120 6.36 0.32 6.03
CA PRO A 120 5.77 0.03 4.73
C PRO A 120 4.52 0.87 4.51
N ALA A 121 4.15 1.05 3.23
CA ALA A 121 2.84 1.53 2.86
C ALA A 121 2.05 0.38 2.23
N ILE A 122 0.80 0.22 2.64
CA ILE A 122 -0.06 -0.90 2.30
C ILE A 122 -1.35 -0.35 1.70
N PHE A 123 -1.57 -0.66 0.43
CA PHE A 123 -2.72 -0.26 -0.35
C PHE A 123 -3.60 -1.48 -0.59
N MET A 124 -4.81 -1.47 -0.08
CA MET A 124 -5.81 -2.49 -0.37
C MET A 124 -6.81 -1.96 -1.40
N MET A 125 -7.00 -2.68 -2.50
CA MET A 125 -7.93 -2.32 -3.58
C MET A 125 -9.03 -3.38 -3.64
N SER A 126 -10.26 -3.04 -3.25
CA SER A 126 -11.36 -3.99 -3.11
C SER A 126 -12.71 -3.27 -3.12
N ASP A 127 -13.78 -3.98 -3.48
CA ASP A 127 -15.15 -3.56 -3.25
C ASP A 127 -15.67 -3.95 -1.85
N GLY A 128 -14.88 -4.67 -1.05
CA GLY A 128 -15.10 -4.84 0.38
C GLY A 128 -16.11 -5.93 0.75
N GLU A 129 -16.28 -6.97 -0.06
CA GLU A 129 -17.21 -8.08 0.21
C GLU A 129 -16.49 -9.41 0.53
N PRO A 130 -15.83 -9.55 1.69
CA PRO A 130 -15.13 -10.78 2.06
C PRO A 130 -16.10 -11.95 2.24
N THR A 131 -15.67 -13.14 1.79
CA THR A 131 -16.46 -14.39 1.88
C THR A 131 -15.93 -15.35 2.95
N ASP A 132 -14.85 -14.99 3.65
CA ASP A 132 -14.21 -15.77 4.70
C ASP A 132 -14.23 -15.05 6.08
N GLU A 133 -13.61 -15.67 7.09
CA GLU A 133 -13.47 -15.09 8.44
C GLU A 133 -12.40 -13.98 8.49
N TYR A 134 -12.53 -12.94 7.66
CA TYR A 134 -11.55 -11.87 7.51
C TYR A 134 -11.20 -11.17 8.83
N LYS A 135 -12.17 -11.01 9.74
CA LYS A 135 -11.99 -10.33 11.03
C LYS A 135 -10.89 -10.97 11.88
N LYS A 136 -10.84 -12.30 11.90
CA LYS A 136 -9.80 -13.04 12.63
C LYS A 136 -8.42 -12.80 12.03
N GLY A 137 -8.32 -12.83 10.70
CA GLY A 137 -7.08 -12.50 9.98
C GLY A 137 -6.62 -11.07 10.26
N LEU A 138 -7.55 -10.12 10.25
CA LEU A 138 -7.29 -8.71 10.53
C LEU A 138 -6.86 -8.48 11.99
N GLU A 139 -7.48 -9.16 12.95
CA GLU A 139 -7.09 -9.09 14.37
C GLU A 139 -5.66 -9.58 14.59
N GLU A 140 -5.24 -10.68 13.96
CA GLU A 140 -3.85 -11.14 14.03
C GLU A 140 -2.90 -10.18 13.33
N LEU A 141 -3.28 -9.66 12.15
CA LEU A 141 -2.49 -8.68 11.41
C LEU A 141 -2.27 -7.39 12.23
N ARG A 142 -3.27 -6.92 12.97
CA ARG A 142 -3.17 -5.75 13.87
C ARG A 142 -2.15 -5.93 15.00
N LYS A 143 -1.79 -7.16 15.37
CA LYS A 143 -0.75 -7.43 16.37
C LYS A 143 0.66 -7.24 15.80
N ASN A 144 0.83 -7.28 14.47
CA ASN A 144 2.13 -7.14 13.80
C ASN A 144 2.70 -5.72 13.96
N ASN A 145 3.95 -5.63 14.40
CA ASN A 145 4.59 -4.34 14.66
C ASN A 145 4.83 -3.50 13.41
N TRP A 146 5.08 -4.11 12.25
CA TRP A 146 5.19 -3.40 10.99
C TRP A 146 3.82 -2.87 10.55
N PHE A 147 2.75 -3.66 10.71
CA PHE A 147 1.40 -3.22 10.37
C PHE A 147 0.90 -2.05 11.22
N LYS A 148 1.23 -2.05 12.52
CA LYS A 148 0.90 -0.94 13.44
C LYS A 148 1.44 0.40 12.94
N VAL A 149 2.71 0.41 12.49
CA VAL A 149 3.39 1.62 12.01
C VAL A 149 3.23 1.86 10.51
N ALA A 150 2.58 0.94 9.79
CA ALA A 150 2.39 1.07 8.35
C ALA A 150 1.41 2.19 8.02
N ILE A 151 1.71 2.87 6.91
CA ILE A 151 0.71 3.64 6.17
C ILE A 151 -0.28 2.65 5.58
N LYS A 152 -1.57 2.81 5.88
CA LYS A 152 -2.64 1.91 5.44
C LYS A 152 -3.66 2.73 4.68
N VAL A 153 -3.87 2.39 3.41
CA VAL A 153 -4.84 3.03 2.53
C VAL A 153 -5.73 1.94 1.96
N ALA A 154 -7.04 2.12 2.08
CA ALA A 154 -7.99 1.29 1.36
C ALA A 154 -8.58 2.10 0.20
N VAL A 155 -8.76 1.42 -0.91
CA VAL A 155 -9.12 1.97 -2.19
C VAL A 155 -10.40 1.26 -2.60
N ALA A 156 -11.53 1.92 -2.34
CA ALA A 156 -12.87 1.43 -2.60
C ALA A 156 -13.14 1.44 -4.11
N ILE A 157 -13.37 0.25 -4.67
CA ILE A 157 -13.60 0.05 -6.10
C ILE A 157 -15.08 -0.22 -6.37
N GLY A 158 -15.69 0.60 -7.22
CA GLY A 158 -17.12 0.54 -7.51
C GLY A 158 -17.97 1.44 -6.60
N VAL A 159 -19.17 1.77 -7.09
CA VAL A 159 -20.14 2.61 -6.36
C VAL A 159 -20.81 1.85 -5.21
N ASP A 160 -20.78 0.54 -5.29
CA ASP A 160 -21.31 -0.46 -4.37
C ASP A 160 -20.31 -0.86 -3.27
N ALA A 161 -19.09 -0.32 -3.28
CA ALA A 161 -18.05 -0.72 -2.36
C ALA A 161 -18.43 -0.53 -0.88
N ASN A 162 -18.21 -1.58 -0.08
CA ASN A 162 -18.45 -1.57 1.36
C ASN A 162 -17.29 -0.89 2.11
N LYS A 163 -17.41 0.43 2.25
CA LYS A 163 -16.40 1.26 2.89
C LYS A 163 -16.16 0.95 4.37
N GLU A 164 -17.15 0.40 5.09
CA GLU A 164 -16.99 0.06 6.51
C GLU A 164 -15.96 -1.06 6.69
N ILE A 165 -15.99 -2.08 5.83
CA ILE A 165 -15.01 -3.17 5.85
C ILE A 165 -13.61 -2.65 5.49
N LEU A 166 -13.53 -1.78 4.48
CA LEU A 166 -12.29 -1.14 4.06
C LEU A 166 -11.71 -0.23 5.16
N LYS A 167 -12.58 0.46 5.91
CA LYS A 167 -12.23 1.29 7.07
C LYS A 167 -11.69 0.44 8.22
N GLU A 168 -12.22 -0.75 8.46
CA GLU A 168 -11.65 -1.66 9.46
C GLU A 168 -10.17 -1.97 9.15
N PHE A 169 -9.82 -2.20 7.88
CA PHE A 169 -8.43 -2.40 7.47
C PHE A 169 -7.59 -1.13 7.61
N ALA A 170 -8.06 -0.01 7.07
CA ALA A 170 -7.29 1.24 7.03
C ALA A 170 -7.12 1.88 8.42
N GLY A 171 -8.07 1.63 9.34
CA GLY A 171 -8.10 2.16 10.70
C GLY A 171 -8.73 3.56 10.82
N ASN A 172 -8.87 4.28 9.71
CA ASN A 172 -9.52 5.59 9.64
C ASN A 172 -10.29 5.71 8.31
N GLU A 173 -11.42 6.40 8.34
CA GLU A 173 -12.28 6.68 7.19
C GLU A 173 -11.61 7.58 6.16
N GLU A 174 -10.80 8.55 6.60
CA GLU A 174 -10.02 9.41 5.70
C GLU A 174 -9.00 8.61 4.87
N CYS A 175 -8.61 7.43 5.34
CA CYS A 175 -7.73 6.53 4.59
C CYS A 175 -8.48 5.58 3.63
N VAL A 176 -9.81 5.73 3.50
CA VAL A 176 -10.65 4.99 2.55
C VAL A 176 -10.98 5.90 1.38
N LEU A 177 -10.24 5.71 0.29
CA LEU A 177 -10.41 6.50 -0.93
C LEU A 177 -11.41 5.82 -1.86
N THR A 178 -12.32 6.58 -2.45
CA THR A 178 -13.08 6.10 -3.60
C THR A 178 -12.28 6.31 -4.87
N VAL A 179 -12.05 5.26 -5.65
CA VAL A 179 -11.47 5.44 -6.98
C VAL A 179 -12.56 5.97 -7.89
N ARG A 180 -12.51 7.27 -8.14
CA ARG A 180 -13.18 7.89 -9.28
C ARG A 180 -12.21 8.60 -10.23
N SER A 181 -10.93 8.70 -9.87
CA SER A 181 -9.86 9.10 -10.79
C SER A 181 -8.53 8.43 -10.44
N PRO A 182 -7.79 7.91 -11.43
CA PRO A 182 -6.40 7.47 -11.26
C PRO A 182 -5.48 8.54 -10.64
N GLU A 183 -5.78 9.85 -10.87
CA GLU A 183 -5.05 10.93 -10.21
C GLU A 183 -5.13 10.90 -8.67
N ALA A 184 -6.22 10.39 -8.09
CA ALA A 184 -6.36 10.23 -6.65
C ALA A 184 -5.33 9.26 -6.10
N LEU A 185 -5.29 8.07 -6.70
CA LEU A 185 -4.39 7.00 -6.32
C LEU A 185 -2.93 7.43 -6.52
N ARG A 186 -2.66 8.06 -7.66
CA ARG A 186 -1.38 8.68 -8.00
C ARG A 186 -0.88 9.61 -6.88
N LYS A 187 -1.66 10.64 -6.55
CA LYS A 187 -1.29 11.63 -5.54
C LYS A 187 -1.11 10.97 -4.16
N MET A 188 -1.93 9.96 -3.83
CA MET A 188 -1.82 9.24 -2.56
C MET A 188 -0.55 8.41 -2.46
N ILE A 189 -0.19 7.69 -3.54
CA ILE A 189 1.06 6.93 -3.60
C ILE A 189 2.25 7.88 -3.51
N ARG A 190 2.20 9.04 -4.18
CA ARG A 190 3.22 10.08 -4.05
C ARG A 190 3.33 10.56 -2.61
N PHE A 191 2.22 10.88 -1.97
CA PHE A 191 2.21 11.30 -0.58
C PHE A 191 2.72 10.20 0.36
N ALA A 192 2.28 8.95 0.22
CA ALA A 192 2.75 7.85 1.04
C ALA A 192 4.27 7.64 0.88
N SER A 193 4.76 7.72 -0.35
CA SER A 193 6.19 7.59 -0.68
C SER A 193 7.03 8.75 -0.10
N VAL A 194 6.55 9.99 -0.20
CA VAL A 194 7.23 11.18 0.38
C VAL A 194 7.15 11.19 1.91
N THR A 195 6.01 10.80 2.48
CA THR A 195 5.80 10.84 3.93
C THR A 195 6.59 9.74 4.61
N ALA A 196 6.61 8.53 4.07
CA ALA A 196 7.41 7.46 4.65
C ALA A 196 8.93 7.73 4.54
N SER A 197 9.41 8.50 3.55
CA SER A 197 10.82 8.94 3.51
C SER A 197 11.11 9.99 4.60
N LYS A 198 10.20 10.96 4.80
CA LYS A 198 10.30 11.98 5.88
C LYS A 198 10.17 11.39 7.29
N ILE A 199 9.42 10.30 7.46
CA ILE A 199 9.27 9.66 8.78
C ILE A 199 10.55 8.94 9.16
N GLY A 200 11.19 8.20 8.25
CA GLY A 200 12.40 7.50 8.64
C GLY A 200 13.66 8.37 8.71
N SER A 201 13.69 9.58 8.14
CA SER A 201 14.76 10.54 8.47
C SER A 201 14.74 10.94 9.96
N LYS A 202 13.63 10.69 10.69
CA LYS A 202 13.52 10.90 12.14
C LYS A 202 13.58 9.61 12.99
N SER A 203 13.39 8.42 12.41
CA SER A 203 13.39 7.16 13.17
C SER A 203 14.55 6.23 12.80
N SER A 204 15.66 6.37 13.51
CA SER A 204 16.65 5.30 13.66
C SER A 204 16.07 4.25 14.62
N GLY A 205 15.53 3.15 14.11
CA GLY A 205 15.21 1.97 14.93
C GLY A 205 13.73 1.62 15.10
N VAL A 206 13.03 1.30 14.02
CA VAL A 206 11.82 0.47 14.12
C VAL A 206 12.27 -0.99 14.31
N GLY A 207 12.65 -1.33 15.54
CA GLY A 207 13.19 -2.65 15.88
C GLY A 207 13.55 -2.84 17.36
N VAL A 208 13.58 -1.78 18.15
CA VAL A 208 13.74 -1.85 19.61
C VAL A 208 12.54 -1.12 20.21
N GLY A 209 11.85 -1.77 21.15
CA GLY A 209 10.49 -1.44 21.60
C GLY A 209 10.20 0.05 21.75
N ALA A 210 9.22 0.53 20.98
CA ALA A 210 8.64 1.87 21.08
C ALA A 210 7.12 1.73 21.21
N THR A 211 6.62 1.77 22.44
CA THR A 211 5.20 1.54 22.74
C THR A 211 4.37 2.82 22.89
N ASP A 212 5.00 4.00 23.06
CA ASP A 212 4.29 5.29 23.14
C ASP A 212 4.42 6.17 21.88
N ASP A 213 5.54 6.04 21.15
CA ASP A 213 5.90 6.93 20.04
C ASP A 213 5.24 6.54 18.68
N THR A 214 4.41 5.49 18.69
CA THR A 214 3.83 4.86 17.49
C THR A 214 2.40 5.32 17.20
N ASN A 215 1.58 5.58 18.23
CA ASN A 215 0.24 6.15 18.06
C ASN A 215 0.33 7.58 17.51
N GLN A 216 1.27 8.37 18.01
CA GLN A 216 1.46 9.76 17.60
C GLN A 216 1.85 9.90 16.11
N LYS A 217 2.57 8.93 15.54
CA LYS A 217 2.97 8.93 14.11
C LYS A 217 1.84 8.50 13.17
N ALA A 218 0.95 7.61 13.63
CA ALA A 218 -0.24 7.23 12.88
C ALA A 218 -1.26 8.38 12.87
N ASP A 219 -1.39 9.09 14.00
CA ASP A 219 -2.24 10.29 14.12
C ASP A 219 -1.68 11.45 13.28
N ASP A 220 -0.37 11.72 13.35
CA ASP A 220 0.30 12.71 12.49
C ASP A 220 0.13 12.42 10.99
N PHE A 221 0.05 11.14 10.62
CA PHE A 221 -0.17 10.71 9.24
C PHE A 221 -1.64 10.88 8.82
N ALA A 222 -2.59 10.55 9.70
CA ALA A 222 -4.01 10.78 9.47
C ALA A 222 -4.33 12.28 9.32
N ASP A 223 -3.71 13.14 10.13
CA ASP A 223 -3.84 14.60 10.02
C ASP A 223 -3.25 15.13 8.71
N GLN A 224 -2.12 14.57 8.28
CA GLN A 224 -1.53 14.91 6.99
C GLN A 224 -2.36 14.38 5.80
N ILE A 225 -3.01 13.22 5.92
CA ILE A 225 -3.98 12.72 4.93
C ILE A 225 -5.18 13.66 4.86
N THR A 226 -5.73 14.06 6.00
CA THR A 226 -6.87 14.99 6.07
C THR A 226 -6.51 16.33 5.42
N THR A 227 -5.29 16.82 5.66
CA THR A 227 -4.77 18.04 5.02
C THR A 227 -4.58 17.83 3.53
N PHE A 228 -3.99 16.72 3.12
CA PHE A 228 -3.81 16.34 1.71
C PHE A 228 -5.16 16.22 0.98
N GLN A 229 -6.19 15.65 1.61
CA GLN A 229 -7.53 15.57 1.03
C GLN A 229 -8.22 16.93 0.94
N LYS A 230 -8.04 17.80 1.95
CA LYS A 230 -8.52 19.20 1.88
C LYS A 230 -7.82 20.00 0.78
N ASP A 231 -6.54 19.78 0.57
CA ASP A 231 -5.77 20.44 -0.49
C ASP A 231 -6.03 19.82 -1.88
N ASN A 232 -6.74 18.69 -1.92
CA ASN A 232 -7.14 17.99 -3.12
C ASN A 232 -8.65 17.66 -3.05
N THR A 233 -9.49 18.68 -2.87
CA THR A 233 -10.96 18.55 -2.78
C THR A 233 -11.58 17.76 -3.94
N ASP A 234 -10.95 17.77 -5.11
CA ASP A 234 -11.32 17.01 -6.31
C ASP A 234 -11.29 15.49 -6.09
N LEU A 235 -10.64 15.01 -5.01
CA LEU A 235 -10.64 13.60 -4.59
C LEU A 235 -11.90 13.21 -3.80
N THR A 236 -12.63 14.20 -3.29
CA THR A 236 -13.89 14.04 -2.56
C THR A 236 -15.12 14.27 -3.43
N ASP A 237 -14.94 14.87 -4.61
CA ASP A 237 -16.04 15.19 -5.51
C ASP A 237 -16.69 13.92 -6.09
N VAL A 238 -17.88 13.65 -5.56
CA VAL A 238 -18.85 12.74 -6.15
C VAL A 238 -19.37 13.40 -7.43
N GLN A 239 -18.67 13.23 -8.55
CA GLN A 239 -19.34 13.43 -9.83
C GLN A 239 -20.33 12.28 -10.06
N SER A 240 -21.61 12.61 -9.97
CA SER A 240 -22.72 11.74 -10.36
C SER A 240 -22.61 11.46 -11.86
N GLY A 241 -22.33 10.22 -12.25
CA GLY A 241 -22.23 9.86 -13.66
C GLY A 241 -21.70 8.48 -14.01
N TRP A 242 -21.57 7.57 -13.04
CA TRP A 242 -21.34 6.14 -13.25
C TRP A 242 -22.25 5.35 -12.31
#